data_AF-A0A958E966-F1
#
_entry.id   AF-A0A958E966-F1
#
_cell.length_a   1.000
_cell.length_b   1.000
_cell.length_c   1.000
_cell.angle_alpha   90.00
_cell.angle_beta   90.00
_cell.angle_gamma   90.00
#
_symmetry.space_group_name_H-M   'P 1'
#
loop_
_entity.id
_entity.type
_entity.pdbx_description
1 polymer ?
#
loop_
_entity_poly.entity_id
_entity_poly.type
_entity_poly.pdbx_seq_one_letter_code
_entity_poly.pdbx_strand_id
1 'polypeptide(L)'
;MADLFTVEREVDRSPAALRLIYSANIFLVGFIGGVCLVFPDLAANWIFAGTTQTSYLIRTCGAFWCALAVLSVPALFFPFRFSPLLLFQLLANLLWLLAVAVPAIFLGTSNQIPMGLAVFLLTWLIVLPMVIPFDHLFDED
;
A
#
# COMPACT_ATOMS: atom_id res chain seq x y z
N MET A 1 36.69 1.81 8.38
CA MET A 1 35.52 2.55 8.90
C MET A 1 34.77 3.30 7.82
N ALA A 2 35.44 3.83 6.78
CA ALA A 2 34.78 4.39 5.60
C ALA A 2 34.02 3.32 4.76
N ASP A 3 34.53 2.09 4.71
CA ASP A 3 33.90 1.00 3.94
C ASP A 3 32.61 0.42 4.57
N LEU A 4 32.38 0.64 5.87
CA LEU A 4 31.12 0.18 6.50
C LEU A 4 29.97 1.13 6.15
N PHE A 5 30.26 2.43 6.08
CA PHE A 5 29.30 3.47 5.70
C PHE A 5 28.95 3.42 4.21
N THR A 6 29.86 2.98 3.34
CA THR A 6 29.54 2.72 1.93
C THR A 6 28.67 1.49 1.78
N VAL A 7 28.92 0.39 2.51
CA VAL A 7 28.05 -0.80 2.47
C VAL A 7 26.66 -0.52 3.08
N GLU A 8 26.57 0.27 4.15
CA GLU A 8 25.27 0.73 4.68
C GLU A 8 24.56 1.70 3.73
N ARG A 9 25.30 2.48 2.94
CA ARG A 9 24.75 3.26 1.83
C ARG A 9 24.51 2.45 0.56
N GLU A 10 25.08 1.25 0.41
CA GLU A 10 25.00 0.30 -0.74
C GLU A 10 23.90 -0.79 -0.56
N VAL A 11 23.32 -0.85 0.64
CA VAL A 11 21.85 -0.98 0.81
C VAL A 11 21.13 0.25 0.20
N ASP A 12 21.85 1.05 -0.61
CA ASP A 12 21.42 1.89 -1.71
C ASP A 12 20.25 1.23 -2.39
N ARG A 13 19.22 2.04 -2.62
CA ARG A 13 17.88 1.59 -2.99
C ARG A 13 17.94 0.90 -4.35
N SER A 14 18.27 -0.39 -4.32
CA SER A 14 18.57 -1.09 -5.55
C SER A 14 17.29 -1.14 -6.39
N PRO A 15 17.38 -0.97 -7.72
CA PRO A 15 16.22 -1.12 -8.59
C PRO A 15 15.53 -2.48 -8.38
N ALA A 16 16.22 -3.48 -7.84
CA ALA A 16 15.65 -4.76 -7.46
C ALA A 16 14.69 -4.67 -6.25
N ALA A 17 15.02 -3.90 -5.21
CA ALA A 17 14.14 -3.69 -4.05
C ALA A 17 12.84 -2.98 -4.46
N LEU A 18 12.95 -1.93 -5.28
CA LEU A 18 11.78 -1.24 -5.82
C LEU A 18 10.92 -2.16 -6.69
N ARG A 19 11.55 -2.92 -7.60
CA ARG A 19 10.83 -3.92 -8.42
C ARG A 19 10.14 -4.98 -7.58
N LEU A 20 10.76 -5.42 -6.49
CA LEU A 20 10.16 -6.38 -5.57
C LEU A 20 8.92 -5.79 -4.90
N ILE A 21 8.99 -4.54 -4.44
CA ILE A 21 7.82 -3.84 -3.90
C ILE A 21 6.72 -3.66 -4.95
N TYR A 22 7.04 -3.21 -6.17
CA TYR A 22 6.03 -3.11 -7.23
C TYR A 22 5.42 -4.47 -7.59
N SER A 23 6.22 -5.55 -7.58
CA SER A 23 5.72 -6.91 -7.80
C SER A 23 4.77 -7.33 -6.68
N ALA A 24 5.15 -7.11 -5.42
CA ALA A 24 4.30 -7.35 -4.27
C ALA A 24 3.00 -6.53 -4.36
N ASN A 25 3.08 -5.29 -4.84
CA ASN A 25 1.92 -4.43 -5.06
C ASN A 25 0.97 -5.04 -6.10
N ILE A 26 1.49 -5.45 -7.27
CA ILE A 26 0.71 -6.09 -8.32
C ILE A 26 -0.01 -7.34 -7.79
N PHE A 27 0.71 -8.23 -7.11
CA PHE A 27 0.12 -9.46 -6.62
C PHE A 27 -0.85 -9.21 -5.47
N LEU A 28 -0.44 -8.46 -4.45
CA LEU A 28 -1.18 -8.34 -3.20
C LEU A 28 -2.34 -7.35 -3.34
N VAL A 29 -2.07 -6.14 -3.85
CA VAL A 29 -3.12 -5.13 -4.08
C VAL A 29 -3.99 -5.51 -5.26
N GLY A 30 -3.42 -6.11 -6.31
CA GLY A 30 -4.21 -6.62 -7.43
C GLY A 30 -5.13 -7.78 -7.03
N PHE A 31 -4.67 -8.71 -6.19
CA PHE A 31 -5.51 -9.78 -5.66
C PHE A 31 -6.63 -9.23 -4.77
N ILE A 32 -6.30 -8.39 -3.78
CA ILE A 32 -7.29 -7.75 -2.90
C ILE A 32 -8.31 -6.96 -3.72
N GLY A 33 -7.84 -6.15 -4.67
CA GLY A 33 -8.68 -5.37 -5.58
C GLY A 33 -9.59 -6.25 -6.44
N GLY A 34 -9.05 -7.32 -7.00
CA GLY A 34 -9.79 -8.28 -7.83
C GLY A 34 -10.87 -9.01 -7.04
N VAL A 35 -10.57 -9.46 -5.83
CA VAL A 35 -11.55 -10.08 -4.92
C VAL A 35 -12.66 -9.09 -4.58
N CYS A 36 -12.35 -7.85 -4.24
CA CYS A 36 -13.36 -6.80 -4.00
C CYS A 36 -14.23 -6.50 -5.21
N LEU A 37 -13.66 -6.52 -6.42
CA LEU A 37 -14.37 -6.14 -7.65
C LEU A 37 -15.31 -7.26 -8.15
N VAL A 38 -14.82 -8.51 -8.12
CA VAL A 38 -15.49 -9.68 -8.70
C VAL A 38 -16.32 -10.44 -7.66
N PHE A 39 -15.83 -10.52 -6.41
CA PHE A 39 -16.42 -11.32 -5.33
C PHE A 39 -16.66 -10.47 -4.06
N PRO A 40 -17.54 -9.45 -4.12
CA PRO A 40 -17.70 -8.49 -3.03
C PRO A 40 -18.21 -9.11 -1.72
N ASP A 41 -18.98 -10.21 -1.77
CA ASP A 41 -19.41 -10.95 -0.58
C ASP A 41 -18.24 -11.65 0.13
N LEU A 42 -17.30 -12.20 -0.66
CA LEU A 42 -16.09 -12.81 -0.12
C LEU A 42 -15.20 -11.72 0.49
N ALA A 43 -15.07 -10.58 -0.20
CA ALA A 43 -14.31 -9.43 0.28
C ALA A 43 -14.87 -8.86 1.59
N ALA A 44 -16.19 -8.69 1.70
CA ALA A 44 -16.85 -8.20 2.90
C ALA A 44 -16.48 -9.02 4.14
N ASN A 45 -16.41 -10.35 3.99
CA ASN A 45 -16.09 -11.26 5.09
C ASN A 45 -14.59 -11.40 5.34
N TRP A 46 -13.77 -11.58 4.30
CA TRP A 46 -12.35 -11.91 4.46
C TRP A 46 -11.47 -10.67 4.60
N ILE A 47 -11.70 -9.65 3.77
CA ILE A 47 -10.87 -8.43 3.73
C ILE A 47 -11.39 -7.43 4.76
N PHE A 48 -12.72 -7.26 4.80
CA PHE A 48 -13.39 -6.33 5.71
C PHE A 48 -13.84 -6.98 7.04
N ALA A 49 -13.45 -8.23 7.31
CA ALA A 49 -13.73 -8.94 8.57
C ALA A 49 -15.21 -8.92 9.01
N GLY A 50 -16.15 -8.82 8.05
CA GLY A 50 -17.59 -8.73 8.33
C GLY A 50 -18.06 -7.38 8.87
N THR A 51 -17.19 -6.36 8.95
CA THR A 51 -17.58 -5.03 9.48
C THR A 51 -18.28 -4.15 8.45
N THR A 52 -18.21 -4.53 7.17
CA THR A 52 -18.79 -3.78 6.05
C THR A 52 -19.76 -4.68 5.28
N GLN A 53 -20.97 -4.19 5.00
CA GLN A 53 -21.93 -4.91 4.17
C GLN A 53 -21.51 -4.90 2.70
N THR A 54 -21.87 -5.96 1.97
CA THR A 54 -21.72 -6.02 0.51
C THR A 54 -22.39 -4.80 -0.12
N SER A 55 -21.59 -3.98 -0.79
CA SER A 55 -22.05 -2.72 -1.35
C SER A 55 -21.23 -2.32 -2.56
N TYR A 56 -21.75 -1.35 -3.34
CA TYR A 56 -21.00 -0.75 -4.42
C TYR A 56 -19.68 -0.10 -3.95
N LEU A 57 -19.59 0.31 -2.68
CA LEU A 57 -18.37 0.87 -2.11
C LEU A 57 -17.21 -0.12 -2.11
N ILE A 58 -17.46 -1.39 -1.74
CA ILE A 58 -16.43 -2.45 -1.79
C ILE A 58 -15.90 -2.63 -3.22
N ARG A 59 -16.80 -2.61 -4.22
CA ARG A 59 -16.40 -2.75 -5.63
C ARG A 59 -15.62 -1.54 -6.12
N THR A 60 -15.99 -0.32 -5.70
CA THR A 60 -15.24 0.91 -6.00
C THR A 60 -13.85 0.89 -5.38
N CYS A 61 -13.70 0.47 -4.12
CA CYS A 61 -12.39 0.25 -3.51
C CYS A 61 -11.58 -0.80 -4.28
N GLY A 62 -12.24 -1.88 -4.71
CA GLY A 62 -11.64 -2.90 -5.56
C GLY A 62 -11.11 -2.36 -6.88
N ALA A 63 -11.89 -1.53 -7.57
CA ALA A 63 -11.48 -0.88 -8.82
C ALA A 63 -10.28 0.04 -8.62
N PHE A 64 -10.26 0.81 -7.52
CA PHE A 64 -9.13 1.67 -7.16
C PHE A 64 -7.85 0.86 -6.90
N TRP A 65 -7.94 -0.22 -6.13
CA TRP A 65 -6.80 -1.13 -5.89
C TRP A 65 -6.33 -1.83 -7.17
N CYS A 66 -7.24 -2.29 -8.02
CA CYS A 66 -6.88 -2.83 -9.33
C CYS A 66 -6.17 -1.80 -10.21
N ALA A 67 -6.62 -0.54 -10.22
CA ALA A 67 -5.97 0.52 -10.98
C ALA A 67 -4.53 0.76 -10.48
N LEU A 68 -4.31 0.76 -9.16
CA LEU A 68 -2.97 0.86 -8.57
C LEU A 68 -2.07 -0.33 -8.95
N ALA A 69 -2.63 -1.55 -8.99
CA ALA A 69 -1.91 -2.73 -9.44
C ALA A 69 -1.51 -2.62 -10.92
N VAL A 70 -2.42 -2.17 -11.79
CA VAL A 70 -2.13 -1.94 -13.22
C VAL A 70 -1.06 -0.87 -13.40
N LEU A 71 -1.14 0.25 -12.68
CA LEU A 71 -0.12 1.30 -12.70
C LEU A 71 1.24 0.83 -12.16
N SER A 72 1.27 -0.22 -11.35
CA SER A 72 2.51 -0.81 -10.84
C SER A 72 3.22 -1.69 -11.89
N VAL A 73 2.57 -2.10 -12.97
CA VAL A 73 3.19 -2.88 -14.07
C VAL A 73 4.29 -2.10 -14.79
N PRO A 74 4.06 -0.87 -15.33
CA PRO A 74 5.13 -0.09 -15.96
C PRO A 74 6.24 0.30 -14.97
N ALA A 75 5.92 0.38 -13.67
CA ALA A 75 6.89 0.65 -12.61
C ALA A 75 7.95 -0.46 -12.46
N LEU A 76 7.69 -1.69 -12.91
CA LEU A 76 8.71 -2.76 -12.94
C LEU A 76 9.87 -2.42 -13.90
N PHE A 77 9.58 -1.73 -14.99
CA PHE A 77 10.58 -1.34 -15.99
C PHE A 77 11.27 -0.03 -15.59
N PHE A 78 10.53 0.93 -15.03
CA PHE A 78 11.03 2.26 -14.67
C PHE A 78 10.80 2.59 -13.17
N PRO A 79 11.39 1.84 -12.24
CA PRO A 79 11.01 1.88 -10.82
C PRO A 79 11.15 3.25 -10.14
N PHE A 80 12.18 4.02 -10.50
CA PHE A 80 12.42 5.34 -9.93
C PHE A 80 11.41 6.39 -10.42
N ARG A 81 11.07 6.39 -11.72
CA ARG A 81 10.11 7.33 -12.31
C ARG A 81 8.70 7.16 -11.77
N PHE A 82 8.36 5.94 -11.33
CA PHE A 82 7.07 5.63 -10.74
C PHE A 82 7.07 5.71 -9.21
N SER A 83 8.16 6.15 -8.57
CA SER A 83 8.20 6.33 -7.11
C SER A 83 7.09 7.23 -6.53
N PRO A 84 6.53 8.23 -7.25
CA PRO A 84 5.34 8.95 -6.77
C PRO A 84 4.11 8.05 -6.56
N LEU A 85 4.00 6.92 -7.27
CA LEU A 85 2.91 5.94 -7.06
C LEU A 85 3.00 5.31 -5.67
N LEU A 86 4.20 4.96 -5.22
CA LEU A 86 4.43 4.40 -3.88
C LEU A 86 4.18 5.46 -2.80
N LEU A 87 4.59 6.72 -3.04
CA LEU A 87 4.30 7.82 -2.15
C LEU A 87 2.78 8.08 -2.04
N PHE A 88 2.06 8.07 -3.16
CA PHE A 88 0.61 8.20 -3.18
C PHE A 88 -0.07 7.09 -2.36
N GLN A 89 0.39 5.84 -2.51
CA GLN A 89 -0.12 4.73 -1.70
C GLN A 89 0.16 4.92 -0.21
N LEU A 90 1.38 5.33 0.15
CA LEU A 90 1.76 5.62 1.52
C LEU A 90 0.83 6.68 2.13
N LEU A 91 0.60 7.78 1.43
CA LEU A 91 -0.28 8.87 1.86
C LEU A 91 -1.74 8.41 1.96
N ALA A 92 -2.23 7.65 0.99
CA ALA A 92 -3.59 7.12 1.01
C ALA A 92 -3.82 6.19 2.23
N ASN A 93 -2.86 5.32 2.52
CA ASN A 93 -2.91 4.41 3.68
C ASN A 93 -2.84 5.18 5.00
N LEU A 94 -1.97 6.20 5.07
CA LEU A 94 -1.84 7.07 6.25
C LEU A 94 -3.13 7.86 6.50
N LEU A 95 -3.74 8.42 5.45
CA LEU A 95 -5.02 9.12 5.55
C LEU A 95 -6.12 8.18 6.06
N TRP A 96 -6.19 6.95 5.56
CA TRP A 96 -7.18 6.00 6.05
C TRP A 96 -6.96 5.67 7.54
N LEU A 97 -5.72 5.42 7.97
CA LEU A 97 -5.42 5.14 9.38
C LEU A 97 -5.76 6.34 10.28
N LEU A 98 -5.41 7.56 9.87
CA LEU A 98 -5.66 8.76 10.67
C LEU A 98 -7.13 9.21 10.66
N ALA A 99 -7.84 9.06 9.54
CA ALA A 99 -9.22 9.53 9.41
C ALA A 99 -10.27 8.46 9.78
N VAL A 100 -9.92 7.18 9.73
CA VAL A 100 -10.85 6.07 10.01
C VAL A 100 -10.44 5.32 11.27
N ALA A 101 -9.22 4.79 11.32
CA ALA A 101 -8.82 3.92 12.43
C ALA A 101 -8.64 4.70 13.75
N VAL A 102 -7.99 5.87 13.71
CA VAL A 102 -7.75 6.69 14.90
C VAL A 102 -9.05 7.15 15.56
N PRO A 103 -10.02 7.77 14.84
CA PRO A 103 -11.31 8.14 15.43
C PRO A 103 -12.08 6.95 15.99
N ALA A 104 -12.07 5.80 15.28
CA ALA A 104 -12.75 4.60 15.75
C ALA A 104 -12.17 4.06 17.06
N ILE A 105 -10.85 4.17 17.28
CA ILE A 105 -10.22 3.82 18.56
C ILE A 105 -10.65 4.80 19.66
N PHE A 106 -10.59 6.11 19.40
CA PHE A 106 -10.96 7.12 20.39
C PHE A 106 -12.44 7.09 20.79
N LEU A 107 -13.33 6.75 19.85
CA LEU A 107 -14.77 6.63 20.09
C LEU A 107 -15.18 5.26 20.66
N GLY A 108 -14.23 4.34 20.88
CA GLY A 108 -14.51 3.00 21.39
C GLY A 108 -15.23 2.08 20.39
N THR A 109 -15.25 2.42 19.10
CA THR A 109 -15.86 1.64 18.02
C THR A 109 -14.81 0.82 17.24
N SER A 110 -13.71 0.43 17.89
CA SER A 110 -12.61 -0.34 17.28
C SER A 110 -13.07 -1.67 16.65
N ASN A 111 -14.17 -2.26 17.14
CA ASN A 111 -14.77 -3.47 16.55
C ASN A 111 -15.29 -3.27 15.12
N GLN A 112 -15.48 -2.02 14.67
CA GLN A 112 -15.87 -1.70 13.29
C GLN A 112 -14.65 -1.62 12.35
N ILE A 113 -13.44 -1.58 12.90
CA ILE A 113 -12.22 -1.56 12.11
C ILE A 113 -12.00 -2.96 11.51
N PRO A 114 -11.94 -3.08 10.18
CA PRO A 114 -11.58 -4.34 9.54
C PRO A 114 -10.12 -4.69 9.88
N MET A 115 -9.91 -5.52 10.90
CA MET A 115 -8.58 -5.81 11.45
C MET A 115 -7.60 -6.35 10.40
N GLY A 116 -8.07 -7.20 9.47
CA GLY A 116 -7.24 -7.71 8.38
C GLY A 116 -6.69 -6.60 7.48
N LEU A 117 -7.56 -5.66 7.10
CA LEU A 117 -7.18 -4.47 6.33
C LEU A 117 -6.26 -3.54 7.15
N ALA A 118 -6.56 -3.30 8.43
CA ALA A 118 -5.75 -2.42 9.27
C ALA A 118 -4.31 -2.93 9.45
N VAL A 119 -4.13 -4.23 9.70
CA VAL A 119 -2.80 -4.85 9.80
C VAL A 119 -2.06 -4.73 8.48
N PHE A 120 -2.72 -5.04 7.36
CA PHE A 120 -2.14 -4.89 6.02
C PHE A 120 -1.67 -3.46 5.73
N LEU A 121 -2.50 -2.46 6.03
CA LEU A 121 -2.16 -1.04 5.85
C LEU A 121 -1.01 -0.61 6.75
N LEU A 122 -0.98 -1.09 8.00
CA LEU A 122 0.09 -0.81 8.95
C LEU A 122 1.43 -1.42 8.49
N THR A 123 1.41 -2.65 7.98
CA THR A 123 2.61 -3.27 7.39
C THR A 123 3.15 -2.43 6.23
N TRP A 124 2.29 -2.00 5.31
CA TRP A 124 2.70 -1.14 4.20
C TRP A 124 3.17 0.24 4.65
N LEU A 125 2.58 0.82 5.71
CA LEU A 125 3.02 2.08 6.29
C LEU A 125 4.47 2.00 6.81
N ILE A 126 4.91 0.83 7.29
CA ILE A 126 6.28 0.62 7.77
C ILE A 126 7.23 0.27 6.62
N VAL A 127 6.80 -0.59 5.69
CA VAL A 127 7.64 -1.09 4.60
C VAL A 127 7.90 -0.01 3.55
N LEU A 128 6.90 0.78 3.14
CA LEU A 128 7.06 1.76 2.05
C LEU A 128 8.11 2.84 2.34
N PRO A 129 8.12 3.52 3.51
CA PRO A 129 9.13 4.54 3.79
C PRO A 129 10.57 4.02 3.74
N MET A 130 10.79 2.73 4.00
CA MET A 130 12.13 2.13 3.90
C MET A 130 12.58 1.96 2.44
N VAL A 131 11.65 1.81 1.50
CA VAL A 131 11.97 1.52 0.09
C VAL A 131 11.84 2.77 -0.80
N ILE A 132 10.98 3.72 -0.45
CA ILE A 132 10.74 4.93 -1.26
C ILE A 132 12.04 5.76 -1.38
N PRO A 133 12.46 6.11 -2.61
CA PRO A 133 13.63 6.93 -2.84
C PRO A 133 13.33 8.42 -2.61
N PHE A 134 13.18 8.83 -1.34
CA PHE A 134 12.82 10.21 -0.99
C PHE A 134 13.78 11.26 -1.55
N ASP A 135 15.08 10.94 -1.61
CA ASP A 135 16.11 11.85 -2.13
C ASP A 135 15.85 12.14 -3.62
N HIS A 136 15.54 11.11 -4.42
CA HIS A 136 15.20 11.28 -5.84
C HIS A 136 13.84 11.96 -6.08
N LEU A 137 12.93 11.91 -5.09
CA LEU A 137 11.58 12.47 -5.19
C LEU A 137 11.55 13.97 -4.88
N PHE A 138 12.47 14.45 -4.05
CA PHE A 138 12.52 15.83 -3.56
C PHE A 138 13.81 16.57 -3.92
N ASP A 139 14.75 15.94 -4.62
CA ASP A 139 15.84 16.65 -5.27
C ASP A 139 15.25 17.62 -6.30
N GLU A 140 15.49 18.91 -6.08
CA GLU A 140 15.33 19.95 -7.09
C GLU A 140 16.52 19.81 -8.07
N ASP A 141 16.23 19.60 -9.36
CA ASP A 141 17.25 19.63 -10.43
C ASP A 141 18.12 20.90 -10.37
#